data_AF-A0AAV5PF21-F1
#
_entry.id   AF-A0AAV5PF21-F1
#
_cell.length_a   1.000
_cell.length_b   1.000
_cell.length_c   1.000
_cell.angle_alpha   90.00
_cell.angle_beta   90.00
_cell.angle_gamma   90.00
#
_symmetry.space_group_name_H-M   'P 1'
#
loop_
_entity.id
_entity.type
_entity.pdbx_description
1 polymer ?
#
loop_
_entity_poly.entity_id
_entity_poly.type
_entity_poly.pdbx_seq_one_letter_code
_entity_poly.pdbx_strand_id
1 'polypeptide(L)'
;MARDEDYDQGFNEKRFVYYPAKNYDELFVSKGTGVEIPLKGEGCGFTAVRDAVEDYGRFDEQGINSYNVAMSSTESEASNRRVFDGSQ
;
A
#
# COMPACT_ATOMS: atom_id res chain seq x y z
N MET A 1 11.23 -12.32 -0.99
CA MET A 1 9.89 -12.12 -1.56
C MET A 1 10.04 -11.20 -2.74
N ALA A 2 9.29 -11.42 -3.81
CA ALA A 2 9.30 -10.59 -5.03
C ALA A 2 7.92 -10.70 -5.68
N ARG A 3 7.50 -9.65 -6.38
CA ARG A 3 6.21 -9.57 -7.08
C ARG A 3 6.33 -8.55 -8.22
N ASP A 4 5.59 -8.78 -9.30
CA ASP A 4 5.39 -7.80 -10.37
C ASP A 4 4.18 -6.94 -10.02
N GLU A 5 4.35 -5.61 -10.01
CA GLU A 5 3.23 -4.68 -9.91
C GLU A 5 2.67 -4.43 -11.30
N ASP A 6 1.71 -5.27 -11.66
CA ASP A 6 0.93 -5.12 -12.88
C ASP A 6 -0.27 -4.19 -12.63
N TYR A 7 -0.59 -3.37 -13.63
CA TYR A 7 -1.75 -2.47 -13.62
C TYR A 7 -2.49 -2.55 -14.96
N ASP A 8 -3.70 -1.99 -15.03
CA ASP A 8 -4.58 -2.12 -16.21
C ASP A 8 -4.10 -1.32 -17.44
N GLN A 9 -3.18 -0.37 -17.25
CA GLN A 9 -2.59 0.46 -18.31
C GLN A 9 -1.24 -0.07 -18.80
N GLY A 10 -0.89 0.30 -20.04
CA GLY A 10 0.42 -0.02 -20.61
C GLY A 10 1.61 0.70 -19.97
N PHE A 11 1.38 1.77 -19.21
CA PHE A 11 2.42 2.46 -18.43
C PHE A 11 1.83 3.07 -17.15
N ASN A 12 2.62 3.04 -16.08
CA ASN A 12 2.40 3.77 -14.84
C ASN A 12 3.77 4.03 -14.20
N GLU A 13 4.24 5.27 -14.20
CA GLU A 13 5.59 5.61 -13.73
C GLU A 13 5.75 5.33 -12.23
N LYS A 14 6.84 4.65 -11.87
CA LYS A 14 7.16 4.30 -10.48
C LYS A 14 8.33 5.09 -9.95
N ARG A 15 8.34 5.37 -8.64
CA ARG A 15 9.45 6.02 -7.93
C ARG A 15 9.87 5.21 -6.71
N PHE A 16 11.17 4.93 -6.63
CA PHE A 16 11.78 4.40 -5.42
C PHE A 16 11.99 5.52 -4.39
N VAL A 17 11.47 5.34 -3.19
CA VAL A 17 11.51 6.35 -2.11
C VAL A 17 11.92 5.70 -0.80
N TYR A 18 12.67 6.44 0.03
CA TYR A 18 12.87 6.13 1.43
C TYR A 18 12.06 7.10 2.29
N TYR A 19 11.21 6.56 3.16
CA TYR A 19 10.52 7.30 4.19
C TYR A 19 11.32 7.20 5.50
N PRO A 20 11.81 8.32 6.07
CA PRO A 20 12.51 8.28 7.34
C PRO A 20 11.56 7.91 8.48
N ALA A 21 12.12 7.34 9.55
CA ALA A 21 11.36 7.12 10.78
C ALA A 21 10.76 8.44 11.27
N LYS A 22 9.51 8.39 11.73
CA LYS A 22 8.81 9.54 12.30
C LYS A 22 7.81 9.12 13.35
N ASN A 23 7.49 10.03 14.26
CA ASN A 23 6.33 9.87 15.13
C ASN A 23 5.07 10.32 14.38
N TYR A 24 4.09 9.43 14.26
CA TYR A 24 2.83 9.70 13.59
C TYR A 24 1.84 10.32 14.56
N ASP A 25 1.17 11.38 14.10
CA ASP A 25 0.02 12.00 14.75
C ASP A 25 -0.98 12.50 13.69
N GLU A 26 -1.25 11.67 12.69
CA GLU A 26 -1.95 12.06 11.45
C GLU A 26 -3.13 11.12 11.14
N LEU A 27 -4.05 11.58 10.29
CA LEU A 27 -5.14 10.76 9.76
C LEU A 27 -4.79 10.36 8.33
N PHE A 28 -4.62 9.07 8.09
CA PHE A 28 -4.56 8.55 6.73
C PHE A 28 -5.98 8.45 6.18
N VAL A 29 -6.21 8.99 4.99
CA VAL A 29 -7.47 8.87 4.26
C VAL A 29 -7.20 8.24 2.89
N SER A 30 -7.79 7.07 2.64
CA SER A 30 -7.69 6.40 1.35
C SER A 30 -8.41 7.21 0.28
N LYS A 31 -7.70 7.65 -0.76
CA LYS A 31 -8.31 8.38 -1.89
C LYS A 31 -9.36 7.54 -2.63
N GLY A 32 -9.12 6.24 -2.79
CA GLY A 32 -10.02 5.36 -3.55
C GLY A 32 -11.31 4.97 -2.82
N THR A 33 -11.30 4.92 -1.49
CA THR A 33 -12.43 4.40 -0.69
C THR A 33 -12.95 5.35 0.38
N GLY A 34 -12.22 6.41 0.71
CA GLY A 34 -12.54 7.32 1.82
C GLY A 34 -12.30 6.72 3.21
N VAL A 35 -11.78 5.50 3.32
CA VAL A 35 -11.46 4.88 4.61
C VAL A 35 -10.45 5.73 5.36
N GLU A 36 -10.76 6.04 6.63
CA GLU A 36 -9.93 6.83 7.52
C GLU A 36 -9.24 5.94 8.56
N ILE A 37 -7.92 6.10 8.71
CA ILE A 37 -7.10 5.34 9.66
C ILE A 37 -6.24 6.33 10.46
N PRO A 38 -6.48 6.48 11.78
CA PRO A 38 -5.61 7.31 12.61
C PRO A 38 -4.26 6.61 12.80
N LEU A 39 -3.18 7.27 12.38
CA LEU A 39 -1.82 6.81 12.59
C LEU A 39 -1.24 7.53 13.80
N LYS A 40 -0.90 6.79 14.86
CA LYS A 40 -0.37 7.31 16.11
C LYS A 40 0.88 6.53 16.53
N GLY A 41 1.86 7.23 17.08
CA GLY A 41 3.05 6.64 17.70
C GLY A 41 4.24 6.51 16.76
N GLU A 42 5.28 5.82 17.24
CA GLU A 42 6.57 5.74 16.56
C GLU A 42 6.51 4.81 15.34
N GLY A 43 6.75 5.35 14.15
CA GLY A 43 6.92 4.56 12.94
C GLY A 43 8.38 4.46 12.53
N CYS A 44 8.78 3.27 12.12
CA CYS A 44 10.10 2.98 11.60
C CYS A 44 10.32 3.58 10.20
N GLY A 45 11.58 3.78 9.81
CA GLY A 45 11.92 4.14 8.44
C GLY A 45 11.74 2.94 7.51
N PHE A 46 11.31 3.18 6.27
CA PHE A 46 11.07 2.12 5.29
C PHE A 46 11.27 2.60 3.85
N THR A 47 11.65 1.68 2.96
CA THR A 47 11.64 1.91 1.51
C THR A 47 10.27 1.61 0.92
N ALA A 48 9.95 2.24 -0.21
CA ALA A 48 8.74 1.96 -1.00
C ALA A 48 9.04 2.12 -2.49
N VAL A 49 8.27 1.42 -3.33
CA VAL A 49 8.19 1.66 -4.77
C VAL A 49 6.78 2.17 -5.04
N ARG A 50 6.64 3.48 -5.21
CA ARG A 50 5.35 4.13 -5.26
C ARG A 50 4.98 4.63 -6.65
N ASP A 51 3.69 4.89 -6.88
CA ASP A 51 3.25 5.64 -8.05
C ASP A 51 3.88 7.05 -8.07
N ALA A 52 4.37 7.48 -9.23
CA ALA A 52 4.91 8.82 -9.42
C ALA A 52 3.79 9.88 -9.50
N VAL A 53 2.60 9.48 -9.96
CA VAL A 53 1.39 10.30 -10.01
C VAL A 53 0.35 9.71 -9.06
N GLU A 54 -0.02 10.45 -8.03
CA GLU A 54 -0.76 9.91 -6.88
C GLU A 54 -2.28 10.15 -6.95
N ASP A 55 -2.86 10.29 -8.14
CA ASP A 55 -4.25 10.72 -8.31
C ASP A 55 -5.24 9.78 -7.62
N TYR A 56 -5.02 8.46 -7.70
CA TYR A 56 -5.85 7.45 -7.05
C TYR A 56 -5.36 7.02 -5.66
N GLY A 57 -4.16 7.45 -5.27
CA GLY A 57 -3.51 7.07 -4.02
C GLY A 57 -1.99 7.01 -4.15
N ARG A 58 -1.33 6.66 -3.06
CA ARG A 58 0.14 6.57 -3.01
C ARG A 58 0.69 5.29 -3.64
N PHE A 59 0.01 4.15 -3.40
CA PHE A 59 0.42 2.81 -3.86
C PHE A 59 1.89 2.48 -3.57
N ASP A 60 2.27 2.25 -2.31
CA ASP A 60 3.69 1.98 -1.94
C ASP A 60 4.24 0.61 -2.37
N GLU A 61 3.35 -0.29 -2.80
CA GLU A 61 3.59 -1.65 -3.32
C GLU A 61 4.41 -2.58 -2.42
N GLN A 62 5.69 -2.28 -2.24
CA GLN A 62 6.67 -3.13 -1.58
C GLN A 62 7.83 -2.35 -0.99
N GLY A 63 8.36 -2.88 0.11
CA GLY A 63 9.36 -2.19 0.91
C GLY A 63 10.04 -3.06 1.96
N ILE A 64 11.11 -2.51 2.53
CA ILE A 64 11.84 -3.07 3.67
C ILE A 64 11.97 -1.98 4.73
N ASN A 65 11.62 -2.29 5.97
CA ASN A 65 11.77 -1.34 7.08
C ASN A 65 13.15 -1.41 7.76
N SER A 66 13.44 -0.48 8.66
CA SER A 66 14.70 -0.41 9.42
C SER A 66 14.94 -1.59 10.37
N TYR A 67 13.98 -2.50 10.52
CA TYR A 67 14.09 -3.75 11.26
C TYR A 67 14.30 -4.97 10.35
N ASN A 68 14.61 -4.74 9.07
CA ASN A 68 14.81 -5.77 8.04
C ASN A 68 13.56 -6.65 7.78
N VAL A 69 12.36 -6.12 8.05
CA VAL A 69 11.11 -6.77 7.69
C VAL A 69 10.69 -6.29 6.31
N ALA A 70 10.53 -7.23 5.38
CA ALA A 70 10.01 -6.97 4.04
C ALA A 70 8.48 -7.16 3.99
N MET A 71 7.80 -6.32 3.24
CA MET A 71 6.37 -6.45 2.94
C MET A 71 6.12 -6.12 1.47
N SER A 72 5.25 -6.88 0.81
CA SER A 72 4.72 -6.59 -0.53
C SER A 72 3.20 -6.77 -0.48
N SER A 73 2.46 -5.78 -0.99
CA SER A 73 1.00 -5.74 -1.01
C SER A 73 0.54 -5.06 -2.31
N THR A 74 -0.17 -5.73 -3.22
CA THR A 74 -0.83 -7.04 -3.06
C THR A 74 -0.71 -7.91 -4.30
N GLU A 75 -0.92 -9.21 -4.12
CA GLU A 75 -1.37 -10.07 -5.20
C GLU A 75 -2.90 -10.00 -5.23
N SER A 76 -3.51 -9.71 -6.37
CA SER A 76 -4.97 -9.72 -6.50
C SER A 76 -5.44 -11.16 -6.68
N GLU A 77 -6.21 -11.68 -5.72
CA GLU A 77 -6.64 -13.08 -5.72
C GLU A 77 -8.14 -13.27 -5.96
N ALA A 78 -8.54 -14.53 -6.17
CA ALA A 78 -9.91 -14.92 -6.40
C ALA A 78 -10.68 -15.22 -5.10
N SER A 79 -11.99 -15.01 -5.15
CA SER A 79 -12.95 -15.46 -4.12
C SER A 79 -14.18 -16.08 -4.79
N ASN A 80 -15.17 -16.54 -4.03
CA ASN A 80 -16.35 -17.25 -4.56
C ASN A 80 -17.67 -16.70 -4.03
N ARG A 81 -18.76 -16.92 -4.77
CA ARG A 81 -20.04 -16.31 -4.44
C ARG A 81 -20.57 -16.64 -3.05
N ARG A 82 -20.30 -17.84 -2.50
CA ARG A 82 -20.82 -18.29 -1.20
C ARG A 82 -20.35 -17.46 0.00
N VAL A 83 -19.21 -16.76 -0.12
CA VAL A 83 -18.76 -15.84 0.94
C VAL A 83 -19.36 -14.44 0.77
N PHE A 84 -19.89 -14.13 -0.42
CA PHE A 84 -20.42 -12.82 -0.75
C PHE A 84 -21.95 -12.75 -0.68
N ASP A 85 -22.68 -13.83 -1.00
CA ASP A 85 -24.13 -13.89 -0.86
C ASP A 85 -24.52 -14.30 0.57
N GLY A 86 -24.75 -13.30 1.43
CA GLY A 86 -25.20 -13.51 2.82
C GLY A 86 -26.56 -14.20 3.00
N SER A 87 -27.09 -14.91 2.00
CA SER A 87 -28.26 -15.79 2.11
C SER A 87 -27.82 -17.18 2.57
N GLN A 88 -27.77 -17.38 3.89
CA GLN A 88 -27.97 -18.68 4.53
C GLN A 88 -29.42 -18.75 5.03
#